data_AF-A0AAN6VZS1-F1
#
_entry.id   AF-A0AAN6VZS1-F1
#
_cell.length_a   1.000
_cell.length_b   1.000
_cell.length_c   1.000
_cell.angle_alpha   90.00
_cell.angle_beta   90.00
_cell.angle_gamma   90.00
#
_symmetry.space_group_name_H-M   'P 1'
#
loop_
_entity.id
_entity.type
_entity.pdbx_description
1 polymer ?
#
loop_
_entity_poly.entity_id
_entity_poly.type
_entity_poly.pdbx_seq_one_letter_code
_entity_poly.pdbx_strand_id
1 'polypeptide(L)'
;MKFFAPLVLAMAAFTTAMPAAENPAVPAIAARQNQNRPVPRGTCCVANTSLKQDSCFAANGQAGRCVPGGNNCGSRLSCVANSQLTCTNNIIERGKNLCRANAGNGRLFDGARLITNLNQATVN
;
A
#
# COMPACT_ATOMS: atom_id res chain seq x y z
N MET A 1 49.98 30.55 31.70
CA MET A 1 48.81 29.65 31.85
C MET A 1 47.53 30.46 31.68
N LYS A 2 46.82 30.32 30.56
CA LYS A 2 45.36 30.55 30.46
C LYS A 2 44.91 30.05 29.09
N PHE A 3 44.28 28.88 29.10
CA PHE A 3 43.67 28.24 27.94
C PHE A 3 42.37 28.99 27.59
N PHE A 4 42.14 29.31 26.31
CA PHE A 4 40.82 29.72 25.82
C PHE A 4 40.39 28.75 24.72
N ALA A 5 39.30 28.03 25.01
CA ALA A 5 38.71 26.97 24.21
C ALA A 5 37.83 27.52 23.07
N PRO A 6 37.61 26.76 21.98
CA PRO A 6 36.71 27.17 20.89
C PRO A 6 35.26 26.83 21.24
N LEU A 7 34.37 27.81 21.07
CA LEU A 7 32.92 27.67 21.18
C LEU A 7 32.38 27.01 19.89
N VAL A 8 31.93 25.76 19.97
CA VAL A 8 31.28 25.04 18.87
C VAL A 8 29.77 25.30 18.94
N LEU A 9 29.22 25.99 17.93
CA LEU A 9 27.79 26.26 17.79
C LEU A 9 27.13 25.12 16.99
N ALA A 10 26.45 24.19 17.66
CA ALA A 10 25.69 23.12 17.02
C ALA A 10 24.24 23.57 16.79
N MET A 11 23.82 23.72 15.53
CA MET A 11 22.42 23.93 15.16
C MET A 11 21.72 22.57 15.01
N ALA A 12 20.78 22.26 15.90
CA ALA A 12 19.88 21.12 15.78
C ALA A 12 18.60 21.53 15.05
N ALA A 13 18.41 21.06 13.82
CA ALA A 13 17.18 21.20 13.07
C ALA A 13 16.18 20.12 13.52
N PHE A 14 15.16 20.50 14.28
CA PHE A 14 14.04 19.63 14.62
C PHE A 14 12.98 19.74 13.52
N THR A 15 12.99 18.83 12.56
CA THR A 15 11.86 18.68 11.63
C THR A 15 10.80 17.78 12.27
N THR A 16 9.81 18.38 12.95
CA THR A 16 8.62 17.65 13.40
C THR A 16 7.71 17.38 12.22
N ALA A 17 7.83 16.21 11.60
CA ALA A 17 6.83 15.69 10.67
C ALA A 17 5.55 15.36 11.48
N MET A 18 4.53 16.22 11.37
CA MET A 18 3.22 15.95 11.97
C MET A 18 2.53 14.83 11.18
N PRO A 19 1.97 13.79 11.83
CA PRO A 19 1.12 12.84 11.13
C PRO A 19 -0.17 13.57 10.72
N ALA A 20 -0.55 13.47 9.44
CA ALA A 20 -1.82 13.98 8.96
C ALA A 20 -2.98 13.38 9.80
N ALA A 21 -3.83 14.24 10.36
CA ALA A 21 -5.01 13.83 11.08
C ALA A 21 -5.95 13.05 10.14
N GLU A 22 -6.02 11.74 10.31
CA GLU A 22 -6.89 10.90 9.50
C GLU A 22 -8.32 10.97 10.02
N ASN A 23 -9.27 11.33 9.15
CA ASN A 23 -10.68 11.40 9.48
C ASN A 23 -11.20 9.99 9.85
N PRO A 24 -11.73 9.76 11.07
CA PRO A 24 -12.12 8.42 11.55
C PRO A 24 -13.27 7.78 10.74
N ALA A 25 -14.01 8.55 9.95
CA ALA A 25 -15.03 8.01 9.03
C ALA A 25 -14.43 7.17 7.88
N VAL A 26 -13.22 7.50 7.45
CA VAL A 26 -12.53 6.89 6.31
C VAL A 26 -12.23 5.40 6.53
N PRO A 27 -11.65 4.96 7.67
CA PRO A 27 -11.46 3.53 7.95
C PRO A 27 -12.78 2.77 8.14
N ALA A 28 -13.84 3.38 8.66
CA ALA A 28 -15.13 2.72 8.85
C ALA A 28 -15.84 2.39 7.53
N ILE A 29 -15.80 3.30 6.56
CA ILE A 29 -16.35 3.05 5.21
C ILE A 29 -15.51 2.00 4.47
N ALA A 30 -14.17 2.09 4.56
CA ALA A 30 -13.28 1.12 3.95
C ALA A 30 -13.44 -0.29 4.55
N ALA A 31 -13.72 -0.41 5.85
CA ALA A 31 -13.96 -1.71 6.49
C ALA A 31 -15.24 -2.36 5.96
N ARG A 32 -16.30 -1.58 5.69
CA ARG A 32 -17.51 -2.08 5.04
C ARG A 32 -17.22 -2.58 3.62
N GLN A 33 -16.34 -1.91 2.88
CA GLN A 33 -15.89 -2.37 1.56
C GLN A 33 -15.11 -3.68 1.63
N ASN A 34 -14.49 -3.99 2.77
CA ASN A 34 -13.81 -5.25 3.04
C ASN A 34 -14.73 -6.29 3.69
N GLN A 35 -16.06 -6.13 3.61
CA GLN A 35 -17.02 -7.03 4.27
C GLN A 35 -16.70 -7.19 5.77
N ASN A 36 -16.43 -6.08 6.44
CA ASN A 36 -16.05 -5.99 7.85
C ASN A 36 -14.68 -6.61 8.21
N ARG A 37 -13.87 -7.01 7.23
CA ARG A 37 -12.46 -7.34 7.47
C ARG A 37 -11.64 -6.08 7.77
N PRO A 38 -10.49 -6.20 8.45
CA PRO A 38 -9.59 -5.08 8.72
C PRO A 38 -9.17 -4.35 7.44
N VAL A 39 -8.98 -3.04 7.55
CA VAL A 39 -8.39 -2.20 6.50
C VAL A 39 -6.92 -1.99 6.85
N PRO A 40 -5.98 -2.75 6.23
CA PRO A 40 -4.58 -2.65 6.59
C PRO A 40 -4.02 -1.27 6.24
N ARG A 41 -3.05 -0.83 7.04
CA ARG A 41 -2.25 0.37 6.80
C ARG A 41 -0.78 -0.02 6.65
N GLY A 42 -0.08 0.57 5.69
CA GLY A 42 1.34 0.32 5.44
C GLY A 42 1.58 -0.43 4.12
N THR A 43 2.71 -1.12 4.05
CA THR A 43 3.21 -1.75 2.81
C THR A 43 2.54 -3.08 2.50
N CYS A 44 2.09 -3.82 3.53
CA CYS A 44 1.62 -5.19 3.41
C CYS A 44 0.24 -5.37 4.07
N CYS A 45 -0.63 -6.14 3.42
CA CYS A 45 -1.95 -6.45 3.96
C CYS A 45 -1.91 -7.54 5.04
N VAL A 46 -2.99 -7.69 5.80
CA VAL A 46 -3.05 -8.62 6.94
C VAL A 46 -2.97 -10.06 6.44
N ALA A 47 -1.98 -10.81 6.91
CA ALA A 47 -1.80 -12.21 6.53
C ALA A 47 -3.03 -13.04 6.91
N ASN A 48 -3.47 -13.94 6.03
CA ASN A 48 -4.60 -14.86 6.25
C ASN A 48 -5.96 -14.20 6.52
N THR A 49 -6.03 -12.86 6.60
CA THR A 49 -7.27 -12.11 6.84
C THR A 49 -7.65 -11.27 5.63
N SER A 50 -6.71 -10.51 5.07
CA SER A 50 -7.00 -9.68 3.89
C SER A 50 -7.11 -10.53 2.63
N LEU A 51 -8.12 -10.25 1.83
CA LEU A 51 -8.35 -10.90 0.55
C LEU A 51 -7.85 -10.02 -0.61
N LYS A 52 -7.66 -10.63 -1.78
CA LYS A 52 -7.35 -9.88 -3.00
C LYS A 52 -8.44 -8.85 -3.26
N GLN A 53 -8.03 -7.65 -3.69
CA GLN A 53 -8.87 -6.47 -3.92
C GLN A 53 -9.44 -5.80 -2.65
N ASP A 54 -9.07 -6.23 -1.44
CA ASP A 54 -9.43 -5.50 -0.23
C ASP A 54 -8.86 -4.08 -0.23
N SER A 55 -9.65 -3.12 0.23
CA SER A 55 -9.24 -1.74 0.45
C SER A 55 -8.17 -1.69 1.55
N CYS A 56 -7.16 -0.86 1.35
CA CYS A 56 -6.09 -0.63 2.31
C CYS A 56 -5.58 0.82 2.21
N PHE A 57 -4.77 1.25 3.17
CA PHE A 57 -4.02 2.49 3.09
C PHE A 57 -2.54 2.16 2.91
N ALA A 58 -1.97 2.54 1.78
CA ALA A 58 -0.56 2.30 1.50
C ALA A 58 0.34 3.05 2.50
N ALA A 59 1.64 2.74 2.53
CA ALA A 59 2.59 3.33 3.47
C ALA A 59 2.66 4.87 3.40
N ASN A 60 2.30 5.45 2.26
CA ASN A 60 2.20 6.90 2.04
C ASN A 60 0.84 7.50 2.48
N GLY A 61 -0.03 6.73 3.14
CA GLY A 61 -1.36 7.15 3.59
C GLY A 61 -2.42 7.18 2.50
N GLN A 62 -2.09 6.86 1.24
CA GLN A 62 -3.06 6.88 0.15
C GLN A 62 -3.94 5.63 0.16
N ALA A 63 -5.20 5.81 -0.25
CA ALA A 63 -6.09 4.69 -0.50
C ALA A 63 -5.52 3.78 -1.61
N GLY A 64 -5.61 2.48 -1.36
CA GLY A 64 -5.03 1.44 -2.20
C GLY A 64 -5.77 0.13 -2.09
N ARG A 65 -5.16 -0.92 -2.65
CA ARG A 65 -5.69 -2.27 -2.62
C ARG A 65 -4.67 -3.34 -2.27
N CYS A 66 -5.17 -4.39 -1.65
CA CYS A 66 -4.46 -5.64 -1.43
C CYS A 66 -4.38 -6.42 -2.73
N VAL A 67 -3.19 -6.46 -3.33
CA VAL A 67 -2.92 -7.14 -4.60
C VAL A 67 -1.76 -8.14 -4.44
N PRO A 68 -1.71 -9.19 -5.28
CA PRO A 68 -0.63 -10.16 -5.21
C PRO A 68 0.65 -9.57 -5.85
N GLY A 69 1.67 -9.30 -5.02
CA GLY A 69 2.93 -8.67 -5.44
C GLY A 69 2.89 -7.13 -5.47
N GLY A 70 4.01 -6.49 -5.82
CA GLY A 70 4.17 -5.03 -5.81
C GLY A 70 5.07 -4.52 -4.68
N ASN A 71 5.03 -5.15 -3.50
CA ASN A 71 5.93 -4.89 -2.39
C ASN A 71 6.57 -6.19 -1.87
N ASN A 72 7.67 -6.06 -1.13
CA ASN A 72 8.29 -7.21 -0.46
C ASN A 72 7.51 -7.58 0.81
N CYS A 73 6.46 -8.38 0.64
CA CYS A 73 5.57 -8.83 1.71
C CYS A 73 5.62 -10.35 1.95
N GLY A 74 6.60 -11.05 1.36
CA GLY A 74 6.69 -12.51 1.39
C GLY A 74 5.43 -13.16 0.81
N SER A 75 4.82 -14.07 1.56
CA SER A 75 3.58 -14.76 1.16
C SER A 75 2.30 -13.92 1.32
N ARG A 76 2.41 -12.68 1.81
CA ARG A 76 1.26 -11.79 2.06
C ARG A 76 0.94 -10.94 0.83
N LEU A 77 -0.29 -10.46 0.74
CA LEU A 77 -0.69 -9.46 -0.25
C LEU A 77 0.00 -8.12 0.04
N SER A 78 0.35 -7.40 -1.02
CA SER A 78 0.90 -6.04 -0.93
C SER A 78 -0.24 -5.04 -0.88
N CYS A 79 -0.11 -4.02 -0.04
CA CYS A 79 -0.99 -2.86 -0.09
C CYS A 79 -0.37 -1.81 -1.01
N VAL A 80 -0.99 -1.60 -2.16
CA VAL A 80 -0.46 -0.71 -3.21
C VAL A 80 -1.46 0.41 -3.46
N ALA A 81 -0.97 1.64 -3.49
CA ALA A 81 -1.80 2.83 -3.72
C ALA A 81 -2.50 2.76 -5.07
N ASN A 82 -3.71 3.30 -5.17
CA ASN A 82 -4.51 3.24 -6.41
C ASN A 82 -3.77 3.84 -7.63
N SER A 83 -2.92 4.84 -7.40
CA SER A 83 -2.06 5.47 -8.41
C SER A 83 -1.01 4.53 -9.04
N GLN A 84 -0.70 3.41 -8.38
CA GLN A 84 0.28 2.41 -8.82
C GLN A 84 -0.39 1.11 -9.27
N LEU A 85 -1.73 1.11 -9.39
CA LEU A 85 -2.52 -0.04 -9.82
C LEU A 85 -2.99 0.14 -11.26
N THR A 86 -3.03 -0.97 -12.00
CA THR A 86 -3.78 -1.09 -13.24
C THR A 86 -5.02 -1.93 -12.96
N CYS A 87 -6.20 -1.38 -13.22
CA CYS A 87 -7.49 -2.01 -12.94
C CYS A 87 -8.32 -2.19 -14.21
N THR A 88 -9.16 -3.23 -14.22
CA THR A 88 -10.16 -3.46 -15.27
C THR A 88 -11.52 -3.75 -14.64
N ASN A 89 -12.57 -3.17 -15.22
CA ASN A 89 -13.95 -3.47 -14.81
C ASN A 89 -14.51 -4.72 -15.51
N ASN A 90 -13.78 -5.28 -16.48
CA ASN A 90 -14.22 -6.44 -17.26
C ASN A 90 -14.03 -7.77 -16.51
N ILE A 91 -13.16 -7.79 -15.50
CA ILE A 91 -12.85 -8.98 -14.70
C ILE A 91 -13.12 -8.65 -13.24
N ILE A 92 -13.93 -9.49 -12.60
CA ILE A 92 -14.29 -9.35 -11.18
C ILE A 92 -13.57 -10.43 -10.38
N GLU A 93 -12.83 -10.02 -9.36
CA GLU A 93 -12.15 -10.87 -8.39
C GLU A 93 -12.74 -10.60 -7.00
N ARG A 94 -13.34 -11.63 -6.39
CA ARG A 94 -13.98 -11.56 -5.05
C ARG A 94 -14.98 -10.40 -4.88
N GLY A 95 -15.80 -10.17 -5.91
CA GLY A 95 -16.84 -9.15 -5.92
C GLY A 95 -16.34 -7.73 -6.19
N LYS A 96 -15.07 -7.56 -6.57
CA LYS A 96 -14.48 -6.26 -6.92
C LYS A 96 -13.80 -6.32 -8.28
N ASN A 97 -13.68 -5.18 -8.94
CA ASN A 97 -12.91 -5.07 -10.18
C ASN A 97 -11.45 -5.50 -9.97
N LEU A 98 -10.90 -6.22 -10.94
CA LEU A 98 -9.55 -6.77 -10.87
C LEU A 98 -8.51 -5.65 -10.99
N CYS A 99 -7.66 -5.52 -9.99
CA CYS A 99 -6.48 -4.66 -10.01
C CYS A 99 -5.20 -5.45 -9.78
N ARG A 100 -4.10 -5.01 -10.41
CA ARG A 100 -2.73 -5.51 -10.20
C ARG A 100 -1.75 -4.35 -10.10
N ALA A 101 -0.68 -4.54 -9.33
CA ALA A 101 0.36 -3.54 -9.16
C ALA A 101 1.22 -3.41 -10.42
N ASN A 102 1.60 -2.19 -10.78
CA ASN A 102 2.50 -1.94 -11.89
C ASN A 102 3.94 -2.34 -11.51
N ALA A 103 4.58 -3.14 -12.36
CA ALA A 103 5.96 -3.61 -12.20
C ALA A 103 6.98 -2.81 -13.02
N GLY A 104 6.54 -1.76 -13.71
CA GLY A 104 7.32 -1.03 -14.71
C GLY A 104 7.31 -1.71 -16.08
N ASN A 105 7.75 -0.98 -17.11
CA ASN A 105 7.89 -1.48 -18.48
C ASN A 105 6.62 -2.15 -19.05
N GLY A 106 5.44 -1.64 -18.66
CA GLY A 106 4.14 -2.18 -19.10
C GLY A 106 3.78 -3.55 -18.52
N ARG A 107 4.48 -4.02 -17.48
CA ARG A 107 4.20 -5.30 -16.81
C ARG A 107 3.45 -5.07 -15.50
N LEU A 108 2.71 -6.09 -15.08
CA LEU A 108 1.91 -6.11 -13.86
C LEU A 108 2.28 -7.30 -12.98
N PHE A 109 2.32 -7.11 -11.66
CA PHE A 109 2.50 -8.19 -10.71
C PHE A 109 1.23 -9.02 -10.57
N ASP A 110 1.33 -10.34 -10.70
CA ASP A 110 0.28 -11.32 -10.38
C ASP A 110 0.89 -12.39 -9.45
N GLY A 111 1.26 -11.96 -8.24
CA GLY A 111 1.99 -12.78 -7.28
C GLY A 111 3.46 -12.89 -7.66
N ALA A 112 3.96 -14.12 -7.80
CA ALA A 112 5.33 -14.38 -8.27
C ALA A 112 5.49 -14.21 -9.79
N ARG A 113 4.39 -14.02 -10.53
CA ARG A 113 4.39 -13.88 -11.99
C ARG A 113 4.29 -12.41 -12.40
N LEU A 114 4.83 -12.12 -13.58
CA LEU A 114 4.69 -10.82 -14.24
C LEU A 114 3.91 -10.98 -15.54
N ILE A 115 2.74 -10.35 -15.62
CA ILE A 115 1.82 -10.37 -16.77
C ILE A 115 1.89 -9.07 -17.57
N THR A 116 1.48 -9.08 -18.84
CA THR A 116 1.41 -7.87 -19.68
C THR A 116 -0.01 -7.35 -19.82
N ASN A 117 -1.02 -8.15 -19.45
CA ASN A 117 -2.42 -7.76 -19.52
C ASN A 117 -3.22 -8.41 -18.39
N LEU A 118 -4.23 -7.70 -17.86
CA LEU A 118 -5.09 -8.18 -16.78
C LEU A 118 -5.89 -9.44 -17.15
N ASN A 119 -6.12 -9.71 -18.44
CA ASN A 119 -6.73 -10.96 -18.92
C ASN A 119 -5.86 -12.22 -18.64
N GLN A 120 -4.57 -12.03 -18.35
CA GLN A 120 -3.65 -13.12 -18.00
C GLN A 120 -3.56 -13.32 -16.48
N ALA A 121 -4.25 -12.50 -15.68
CA ALA A 121 -4.18 -12.56 -14.24
C ALA A 121 -4.84 -13.84 -13.71
N THR A 122 -4.23 -14.41 -12.69
CA THR A 122 -4.77 -15.55 -11.95
C THR A 122 -5.83 -15.04 -10.96
N VAL A 123 -7.10 -15.25 -11.31
CA VAL A 123 -8.26 -14.85 -10.50
C VAL A 123 -8.68 -16.02 -9.60
N ASN A 124 -9.05 -15.71 -8.35
CA ASN A 124 -9.51 -16.68 -7.33
C ASN A 124 -10.85 -16.29 -6.71
#